data_AF-A0A8I3AH41-F1
#
_entry.id   AF-A0A8I3AH41-F1
#
_cell.length_a   1.000
_cell.length_b   1.000
_cell.length_c   1.000
_cell.angle_alpha   90.00
_cell.angle_beta   90.00
_cell.angle_gamma   90.00
#
_symmetry.space_group_name_H-M   'P 1'
#
loop_
_entity.id
_entity.type
_entity.pdbx_description
1 polymer ?
#
loop_
_entity_poly.entity_id
_entity_poly.type
_entity_poly.pdbx_seq_one_letter_code
_entity_poly.pdbx_strand_id
1 'polypeptide(L)'
;MSADNDRVSGLPLDKTDHTIDIEQDDRKNEIDAEDQFPPEGWFERLKAEYTDWELLDESVQVLEDLLVSQREDYTIDRQMMARLRELIRGNKACDMEQGEWAYEVCKRAGLCHNWSPYAEVRAVTLPYDDADEACESFRAYVLGYFWVCVCTAVNTFFAPRQPGISIPGSVVQLLLVPMGRGMAWLLPDWGFKFRGTRYTLNPGPWTSKEQLYPASVWPVSFAA
;
A
#
# COMPACT_ATOMS: atom_id res chain seq x y z
N MET A 1 -67.42 1.33 -24.57
CA MET A 1 -66.42 2.14 -23.86
C MET A 1 -65.16 2.14 -24.73
N SER A 2 -64.58 3.26 -25.18
CA SER A 2 -64.19 4.49 -24.45
C SER A 2 -63.03 4.22 -23.49
N ALA A 3 -61.92 4.97 -23.50
CA ALA A 3 -61.41 6.01 -24.41
C ALA A 3 -59.86 6.02 -24.23
N ASP A 4 -59.02 6.15 -25.26
CA ASP A 4 -58.67 7.39 -25.97
C ASP A 4 -58.20 8.54 -25.04
N ASN A 5 -56.88 8.83 -25.06
CA ASN A 5 -56.33 10.17 -24.92
C ASN A 5 -54.85 10.20 -25.38
N ASP A 6 -54.58 10.85 -26.51
CA ASP A 6 -53.25 11.04 -27.11
C ASP A 6 -52.77 12.50 -26.92
N ARG A 7 -51.48 12.71 -26.62
CA ARG A 7 -50.82 14.04 -26.39
C ARG A 7 -51.32 14.76 -25.10
N VAL A 8 -50.73 15.83 -24.55
CA VAL A 8 -49.79 16.93 -24.91
C VAL A 8 -48.95 17.23 -23.62
N SER A 9 -47.71 17.75 -23.52
CA SER A 9 -46.64 18.41 -24.35
C SER A 9 -45.25 18.06 -23.72
N GLY A 10 -44.06 18.42 -24.23
CA GLY A 10 -43.67 19.28 -25.37
C GLY A 10 -42.96 20.59 -24.97
N LEU A 11 -41.69 20.52 -24.53
CA LEU A 11 -40.70 21.62 -24.48
C LEU A 11 -39.28 21.03 -24.63
N PRO A 12 -38.27 21.77 -25.16
CA PRO A 12 -37.02 21.17 -25.61
C PRO A 12 -35.91 21.16 -24.54
N LEU A 13 -35.07 20.13 -24.58
CA LEU A 13 -33.69 20.19 -24.09
C LEU A 13 -32.75 19.78 -25.22
N ASP A 14 -32.10 20.79 -25.79
CA ASP A 14 -30.92 20.62 -26.64
C ASP A 14 -29.77 19.98 -25.86
N LYS A 15 -29.21 18.91 -26.44
CA LYS A 15 -27.76 18.66 -26.52
C LYS A 15 -27.46 17.49 -27.46
N THR A 16 -26.80 17.82 -28.56
CA THR A 16 -25.68 17.06 -29.17
C THR A 16 -25.57 15.57 -28.81
N ASP A 17 -25.79 14.69 -29.79
CA ASP A 17 -25.35 13.29 -29.73
C ASP A 17 -23.82 13.21 -29.64
N HIS A 18 -23.32 13.24 -28.41
CA HIS A 18 -22.02 12.68 -28.06
C HIS A 18 -22.25 11.25 -27.59
N THR A 19 -22.58 10.36 -28.54
CA THR A 19 -22.20 8.96 -28.42
C THR A 19 -20.68 8.94 -28.29
N ILE A 20 -20.20 8.82 -27.05
CA ILE A 20 -18.82 8.49 -26.79
C ILE A 20 -18.65 7.08 -27.35
N ASP A 21 -17.91 6.96 -28.44
CA ASP A 21 -17.47 5.66 -28.94
C ASP A 21 -16.51 5.08 -27.90
N ILE A 22 -17.08 4.36 -26.92
CA ILE A 22 -16.34 3.49 -26.02
C ILE A 22 -15.97 2.25 -26.84
N GLU A 23 -15.06 2.46 -27.79
CA GLU A 23 -14.27 1.39 -28.38
C GLU A 23 -13.38 0.88 -27.24
N GLN A 24 -13.91 -0.10 -26.50
CA GLN A 24 -13.21 -0.73 -25.40
C GLN A 24 -11.91 -1.32 -25.95
N ASP A 25 -10.79 -0.99 -25.31
CA ASP A 25 -9.51 -1.68 -25.52
C ASP A 25 -9.56 -3.05 -24.80
N ASP A 26 -10.48 -3.90 -25.26
CA ASP A 26 -10.75 -5.26 -24.75
C ASP A 26 -9.53 -6.19 -24.91
N ARG A 27 -8.43 -5.69 -25.48
CA ARG A 27 -7.16 -6.41 -25.67
C ARG A 27 -6.16 -6.28 -24.51
N LYS A 28 -6.61 -5.85 -23.33
CA LYS A 28 -5.77 -5.74 -22.12
C LYS A 28 -6.34 -6.36 -20.83
N ASN A 29 -7.59 -6.82 -20.86
CA ASN A 29 -8.22 -7.49 -19.70
C ASN A 29 -8.36 -9.02 -19.89
N GLU A 30 -7.75 -9.57 -20.94
CA GLU A 30 -7.56 -11.01 -21.13
C GLU A 30 -6.22 -11.41 -20.47
N ILE A 31 -6.21 -11.36 -19.13
CA ILE A 31 -5.25 -12.10 -18.31
C ILE A 31 -5.97 -13.42 -17.99
N ASP A 32 -5.45 -14.53 -18.50
CA ASP A 32 -6.17 -15.81 -18.49
C ASP A 32 -6.55 -16.24 -17.08
N ALA A 33 -7.85 -16.44 -16.84
CA ALA A 33 -8.38 -16.79 -15.51
C ALA A 33 -7.92 -18.19 -15.02
N GLU A 34 -7.31 -18.99 -15.89
CA GLU A 34 -6.69 -20.27 -15.53
C GLU A 34 -5.29 -20.10 -14.90
N ASP A 35 -4.53 -19.04 -15.23
CA ASP A 35 -3.23 -18.74 -14.58
C ASP A 35 -3.38 -18.25 -13.12
N GLN A 36 -4.61 -17.98 -12.69
CA GLN A 36 -4.91 -17.51 -11.33
C GLN A 36 -4.75 -18.62 -10.26
N PHE A 37 -4.65 -19.89 -10.65
CA PHE A 37 -4.51 -21.03 -9.74
C PHE A 37 -3.41 -22.01 -10.20
N PRO A 38 -2.53 -22.49 -9.31
CA PRO A 38 -1.45 -23.39 -9.71
C PRO A 38 -2.01 -24.72 -10.26
N PRO A 39 -1.49 -25.24 -11.39
CA PRO A 39 -2.06 -26.39 -12.08
C PRO A 39 -1.94 -27.70 -11.27
N GLU A 40 -2.68 -28.73 -11.66
CA GLU A 40 -2.65 -30.02 -10.96
C GLU A 40 -1.21 -30.58 -10.84
N GLY A 41 -0.90 -31.12 -9.66
CA GLY A 41 0.45 -31.60 -9.32
C GLY A 41 1.54 -30.52 -9.26
N TRP A 42 1.21 -29.22 -9.34
CA TRP A 42 2.21 -28.14 -9.19
C TRP A 42 2.78 -28.07 -7.77
N PHE A 43 1.95 -28.28 -6.74
CA PHE A 43 2.42 -28.41 -5.36
C PHE A 43 3.34 -29.63 -5.14
N GLU A 44 3.09 -30.75 -5.82
CA GLU A 44 3.97 -31.94 -5.72
C GLU A 44 5.28 -31.75 -6.50
N ARG A 45 5.25 -31.02 -7.62
CA ARG A 45 6.47 -30.56 -8.32
C ARG A 45 7.29 -29.62 -7.45
N LEU A 46 6.67 -28.61 -6.83
CA LEU A 46 7.34 -27.73 -5.87
C LEU A 46 7.88 -28.50 -4.68
N LYS A 47 7.15 -29.45 -4.09
CA LYS A 47 7.67 -30.29 -2.99
C LYS A 47 8.94 -31.04 -3.42
N ALA A 48 8.96 -31.61 -4.63
CA ALA A 48 10.14 -32.30 -5.16
C ALA A 48 11.32 -31.34 -5.41
N GLU A 49 11.05 -30.12 -5.87
CA GLU A 49 12.05 -29.05 -6.08
C GLU A 49 12.60 -28.53 -4.74
N TYR A 50 11.73 -28.30 -3.74
CA TYR A 50 12.08 -28.02 -2.33
C TYR A 50 12.59 -29.25 -1.55
N THR A 51 12.79 -30.40 -2.21
CA THR A 51 13.55 -31.55 -1.65
C THR A 51 15.04 -31.45 -2.03
N ASP A 52 15.48 -30.39 -2.73
CA ASP A 52 16.90 -30.09 -2.86
C ASP A 52 17.49 -29.69 -1.50
N TRP A 53 18.53 -30.42 -1.10
CA TRP A 53 19.15 -30.33 0.22
C TRP A 53 20.02 -29.07 0.36
N GLU A 54 20.58 -28.56 -0.74
CA GLU A 54 21.39 -27.33 -0.71
C GLU A 54 20.52 -26.09 -0.39
N LEU A 55 19.36 -25.98 -1.05
CA LEU A 55 18.36 -24.94 -0.81
C LEU A 55 17.75 -25.01 0.61
N LEU A 56 17.59 -26.22 1.13
CA LEU A 56 17.09 -26.47 2.48
C LEU A 56 18.12 -26.02 3.54
N ASP A 57 19.40 -26.36 3.37
CA ASP A 57 20.45 -25.97 4.30
C ASP A 57 20.69 -24.44 4.29
N GLU A 58 20.60 -23.79 3.12
CA GLU A 58 20.57 -22.31 3.01
C GLU A 58 19.35 -21.73 3.74
N SER A 59 18.17 -22.32 3.55
CA SER A 59 16.94 -21.88 4.21
C SER A 59 17.00 -22.01 5.73
N VAL A 60 17.67 -23.02 6.28
CA VAL A 60 17.91 -23.14 7.72
C VAL A 60 18.86 -22.03 8.21
N GLN A 61 19.97 -21.77 7.50
CA GLN A 61 20.93 -20.71 7.84
C GLN A 61 20.28 -19.33 7.88
N VAL A 62 19.43 -19.00 6.89
CA VAL A 62 18.66 -17.74 6.84
C VAL A 62 17.76 -17.58 8.08
N LEU A 63 17.15 -18.66 8.58
CA LEU A 63 16.32 -18.61 9.79
C LEU A 63 17.16 -18.55 11.08
N GLU A 64 18.35 -19.14 11.11
CA GLU A 64 19.30 -18.98 12.22
C GLU A 64 19.83 -17.54 12.33
N ASP A 65 20.27 -16.94 11.21
CA ASP A 65 20.71 -15.54 11.16
C ASP A 65 19.57 -14.56 11.53
N LEU A 66 18.33 -14.87 11.17
CA LEU A 66 17.17 -14.11 11.65
C LEU A 66 17.01 -14.25 13.17
N LEU A 67 17.10 -15.46 13.73
CA LEU A 67 17.00 -15.65 15.19
C LEU A 67 18.13 -14.96 15.96
N VAL A 68 19.32 -14.83 15.37
CA VAL A 68 20.46 -14.10 15.96
C VAL A 68 20.23 -12.59 15.87
N SER A 69 19.91 -12.06 14.69
CA SER A 69 19.70 -10.61 14.50
C SER A 69 18.52 -10.08 15.30
N GLN A 70 17.43 -10.85 15.40
CA GLN A 70 16.21 -10.49 16.12
C GLN A 70 16.22 -10.91 17.60
N ARG A 71 17.38 -11.30 18.16
CA ARG A 71 17.47 -11.83 19.54
C ARG A 71 17.10 -10.80 20.61
N GLU A 72 17.40 -9.53 20.39
CA GLU A 72 17.19 -8.45 21.36
C GLU A 72 15.93 -7.61 21.06
N ASP A 73 15.17 -7.96 20.01
CA ASP A 73 13.93 -7.27 19.68
C ASP A 73 12.76 -7.80 20.52
N TYR A 74 12.15 -6.91 21.31
CA TYR A 74 11.03 -7.23 22.21
C TYR A 74 9.66 -7.08 21.54
N THR A 75 9.60 -6.54 20.32
CA THR A 75 8.37 -6.19 19.60
C THR A 75 7.91 -7.29 18.63
N ILE A 76 8.83 -8.16 18.19
CA ILE A 76 8.50 -9.33 17.37
C ILE A 76 7.66 -10.36 18.13
N ASP A 77 6.69 -10.97 17.45
CA ASP A 77 5.87 -12.03 18.01
C ASP A 77 6.70 -13.22 18.51
N ARG A 78 6.47 -13.55 19.79
CA ARG A 78 7.14 -14.65 20.49
C ARG A 78 6.67 -16.01 20.01
N GLN A 79 5.46 -16.15 19.45
CA GLN A 79 4.97 -17.42 18.90
C GLN A 79 5.70 -17.74 17.58
N MET A 80 5.83 -16.76 16.68
CA MET A 80 6.67 -16.86 15.47
C MET A 80 8.12 -17.25 15.84
N MET A 81 8.75 -16.54 16.78
CA MET A 81 10.13 -16.80 17.20
C MET A 81 10.30 -18.14 17.94
N ALA A 82 9.25 -18.67 18.58
CA ALA A 82 9.25 -20.03 19.11
C ALA A 82 9.16 -21.06 17.97
N ARG A 83 8.25 -20.87 17.01
CA ARG A 83 8.07 -21.77 15.86
C ARG A 83 9.31 -21.85 14.96
N LEU A 84 10.02 -20.73 14.74
CA LEU A 84 11.30 -20.76 14.02
C LEU A 84 12.34 -21.64 14.73
N ARG A 85 12.42 -21.58 16.07
CA ARG A 85 13.32 -22.45 16.88
C ARG A 85 12.91 -23.92 16.86
N GLU A 86 11.64 -24.24 16.67
CA GLU A 86 11.18 -25.63 16.45
C GLU A 86 11.63 -26.15 15.09
N LEU A 87 11.45 -25.33 14.05
CA LEU A 87 11.77 -25.71 12.67
C LEU A 87 13.27 -25.94 12.46
N ILE A 88 14.13 -25.08 13.03
CA ILE A 88 15.60 -25.22 12.98
C ILE A 88 16.09 -26.49 13.72
N ARG A 89 15.36 -26.98 14.73
CA ARG A 89 15.66 -28.28 15.38
C ARG A 89 15.35 -29.50 14.50
N GLY A 90 14.83 -29.27 13.30
CA GLY A 90 14.53 -30.29 12.31
C GLY A 90 13.16 -30.93 12.48
N ASN A 91 12.72 -31.59 11.40
CA ASN A 91 11.45 -32.30 11.24
C ASN A 91 10.92 -32.99 12.52
N LYS A 92 11.76 -33.78 13.21
CA LYS A 92 11.38 -34.58 14.40
C LYS A 92 10.99 -33.75 15.63
N ALA A 93 11.35 -32.47 15.68
CA ALA A 93 10.92 -31.55 16.73
C ALA A 93 9.54 -30.92 16.43
N CYS A 94 9.05 -31.03 15.20
CA CYS A 94 7.79 -30.45 14.73
C CYS A 94 6.64 -31.47 14.56
N ASP A 95 6.93 -32.77 14.65
CA ASP A 95 5.99 -33.90 14.44
C ASP A 95 5.29 -33.84 13.06
N MET A 96 6.08 -33.71 11.99
CA MET A 96 5.64 -33.50 10.60
C MET A 96 6.23 -34.54 9.65
N GLU A 97 5.78 -34.58 8.40
CA GLU A 97 6.49 -35.31 7.33
C GLU A 97 7.71 -34.51 6.84
N GLN A 98 8.77 -35.19 6.36
CA GLN A 98 10.03 -34.56 5.95
C GLN A 98 9.83 -33.52 4.84
N GLY A 99 8.99 -33.82 3.84
CA GLY A 99 8.67 -32.89 2.75
C GLY A 99 7.81 -31.70 3.18
N GLU A 100 6.91 -31.89 4.16
CA GLU A 100 6.11 -30.79 4.72
C GLU A 100 6.98 -29.84 5.56
N TRP A 101 7.89 -30.39 6.38
CA TRP A 101 8.85 -29.61 7.14
C TRP A 101 9.81 -28.84 6.23
N ALA A 102 10.37 -29.48 5.19
CA ALA A 102 11.25 -28.81 4.22
C ALA A 102 10.52 -27.65 3.51
N TYR A 103 9.28 -27.87 3.07
CA TYR A 103 8.44 -26.82 2.50
C TYR A 103 8.11 -25.69 3.50
N GLU A 104 7.79 -25.99 4.77
CA GLU A 104 7.55 -24.95 5.79
C GLU A 104 8.81 -24.12 6.06
N VAL A 105 9.98 -24.76 6.14
CA VAL A 105 11.30 -24.10 6.31
C VAL A 105 11.59 -23.18 5.13
N CYS A 106 11.63 -23.70 3.90
CA CYS A 106 12.00 -22.93 2.71
C CYS A 106 11.01 -21.79 2.45
N LYS A 107 9.70 -22.01 2.66
CA LYS A 107 8.67 -20.97 2.56
C LYS A 107 8.85 -19.85 3.58
N ARG A 108 9.22 -20.17 4.83
CA ARG A 108 9.47 -19.16 5.87
C ARG A 108 10.78 -18.43 5.62
N ALA A 109 11.84 -19.13 5.24
CA ALA A 109 13.13 -18.53 4.88
C ALA A 109 12.98 -17.54 3.72
N GLY A 110 12.36 -17.96 2.62
CA GLY A 110 12.11 -17.10 1.47
C GLY A 110 11.24 -15.87 1.78
N LEU A 111 10.24 -16.01 2.67
CA LEU A 111 9.46 -14.87 3.15
C LEU A 111 10.30 -13.92 4.02
N CYS A 112 11.06 -14.45 4.98
CA CYS A 112 11.86 -13.68 5.92
C CYS A 112 13.13 -13.05 5.33
N HIS A 113 13.67 -13.61 4.24
CA HIS A 113 14.81 -13.05 3.51
C HIS A 113 14.37 -11.85 2.65
N ASN A 114 13.27 -12.00 1.92
CA ASN A 114 12.81 -11.01 0.94
C ASN A 114 11.85 -9.96 1.52
N TRP A 115 11.33 -10.16 2.73
CA TRP A 115 10.36 -9.26 3.36
C TRP A 115 10.64 -9.05 4.85
N SER A 116 10.20 -7.90 5.37
CA SER A 116 10.25 -7.59 6.81
C SER A 116 9.65 -8.72 7.67
N PRO A 117 10.24 -9.06 8.85
CA PRO A 117 9.70 -10.10 9.73
C PRO A 117 8.31 -9.76 10.30
N TYR A 118 7.96 -8.47 10.39
CA TYR A 118 6.67 -7.98 10.89
C TYR A 118 5.56 -8.15 9.85
N ALA A 119 4.47 -8.82 10.23
CA ALA A 119 3.32 -9.05 9.32
C ALA A 119 2.61 -7.75 8.96
N GLU A 120 2.57 -6.82 9.90
CA GLU A 120 1.99 -5.48 9.80
C GLU A 120 2.72 -4.66 8.74
N VAL A 121 4.06 -4.74 8.71
CA VAL A 121 4.90 -4.04 7.73
C VAL A 121 4.73 -4.67 6.34
N ARG A 122 4.75 -6.01 6.22
CA ARG A 122 4.49 -6.71 4.94
C ARG A 122 3.12 -6.40 4.34
N ALA A 123 2.13 -6.06 5.17
CA ALA A 123 0.78 -5.71 4.72
C ALA A 123 0.66 -4.28 4.15
N VAL A 124 1.64 -3.40 4.37
CA VAL A 124 1.58 -1.97 3.98
C VAL A 124 2.79 -1.48 3.16
N THR A 125 3.89 -2.24 3.09
CA THR A 125 5.07 -1.90 2.29
C THR A 125 5.52 -3.07 1.42
N LEU A 126 5.95 -2.74 0.21
CA LEU A 126 6.68 -3.63 -0.70
C LEU A 126 8.18 -3.65 -0.31
N PRO A 127 8.93 -4.73 -0.59
CA PRO A 127 10.34 -4.83 -0.20
C PRO A 127 11.30 -4.11 -1.15
N TYR A 128 10.81 -3.65 -2.31
CA TYR A 128 11.53 -2.84 -3.27
C TYR A 128 11.11 -1.37 -3.15
N ASP A 129 12.07 -0.46 -3.28
CA ASP A 129 11.83 0.99 -3.29
C ASP A 129 11.97 1.54 -4.73
N ASP A 130 10.99 2.31 -5.17
CA ASP A 130 11.02 3.04 -6.44
C ASP A 130 11.57 4.45 -6.22
N ALA A 131 12.73 4.73 -6.82
CA ALA A 131 13.43 6.01 -6.69
C ALA A 131 12.86 7.12 -7.61
N ASP A 132 12.07 6.76 -8.63
CA ASP A 132 11.38 7.73 -9.49
C ASP A 132 9.98 8.12 -8.94
N GLU A 133 9.50 7.43 -7.90
CA GLU A 133 8.24 7.76 -7.21
C GLU A 133 8.33 9.13 -6.51
N ALA A 134 7.43 10.05 -6.87
CA ALA A 134 7.40 11.39 -6.30
C ALA A 134 7.25 11.37 -4.77
N CYS A 135 8.11 12.15 -4.11
CA CYS A 135 8.16 12.27 -2.64
C CYS A 135 7.95 13.73 -2.18
N GLU A 136 8.63 14.69 -2.81
CA GLU A 136 8.64 16.12 -2.46
C GLU A 136 8.00 17.02 -3.53
N SER A 137 6.69 16.91 -3.72
CA SER A 137 5.96 17.68 -4.76
C SER A 137 5.32 18.97 -4.24
N PHE A 138 5.15 19.96 -5.14
CA PHE A 138 4.51 21.24 -4.81
C PHE A 138 3.12 21.08 -4.17
N ARG A 139 2.32 20.12 -4.66
CA ARG A 139 1.00 19.80 -4.08
C ARG A 139 1.09 19.29 -2.63
N ALA A 140 2.12 18.52 -2.29
CA ALA A 140 2.37 18.10 -0.91
C ALA A 140 2.72 19.29 0.01
N TYR A 141 3.57 20.22 -0.45
CA TYR A 141 3.87 21.46 0.30
C TYR A 141 2.60 22.31 0.57
N VAL A 142 1.76 22.51 -0.44
CA VAL A 142 0.51 23.28 -0.32
C VAL A 142 -0.44 22.61 0.68
N LEU A 143 -0.62 21.29 0.61
CA LEU A 143 -1.49 20.56 1.55
C LEU A 143 -0.94 20.55 2.98
N GLY A 144 0.37 20.38 3.16
CA GLY A 144 1.01 20.45 4.48
C GLY A 144 0.82 21.82 5.13
N TYR A 145 1.12 22.90 4.41
CA TYR A 145 0.97 24.26 4.94
C TYR A 145 -0.50 24.62 5.22
N PHE A 146 -1.43 24.20 4.35
CA PHE A 146 -2.87 24.36 4.57
C PHE A 146 -3.32 23.70 5.88
N TRP A 147 -2.97 22.43 6.09
CA TRP A 147 -3.39 21.68 7.28
C TRP A 147 -2.75 22.21 8.58
N VAL A 148 -1.49 22.66 8.54
CA VAL A 148 -0.86 23.37 9.65
C VAL A 148 -1.67 24.63 10.00
N CYS A 149 -1.96 25.50 9.04
CA CYS A 149 -2.73 26.73 9.28
C CYS A 149 -4.12 26.46 9.85
N VAL A 150 -4.88 25.51 9.27
CA VAL A 150 -6.22 25.15 9.74
C VAL A 150 -6.18 24.69 11.20
N CYS A 151 -5.24 23.83 11.55
CA CYS A 151 -5.28 23.14 12.84
C CYS A 151 -4.56 23.88 13.96
N THR A 152 -3.56 24.71 13.67
CA THR A 152 -3.12 25.76 14.61
C THR A 152 -4.27 26.70 14.93
N ALA A 153 -5.02 27.17 13.92
CA ALA A 153 -6.17 28.06 14.15
C ALA A 153 -7.27 27.40 15.00
N VAL A 154 -7.60 26.14 14.74
CA VAL A 154 -8.55 25.35 15.56
C VAL A 154 -8.02 25.19 16.99
N ASN A 155 -6.75 24.80 17.17
CA ASN A 155 -6.15 24.62 18.50
C ASN A 155 -6.19 25.93 19.31
N THR A 156 -5.74 27.05 18.74
CA THR A 156 -5.77 28.37 19.38
C THR A 156 -7.20 28.85 19.69
N PHE A 157 -8.18 28.56 18.82
CA PHE A 157 -9.58 28.95 19.04
C PHE A 157 -10.28 28.15 20.15
N PHE A 158 -9.93 26.86 20.32
CA PHE A 158 -10.51 25.99 21.34
C PHE A 158 -9.69 25.91 22.65
N ALA A 159 -8.43 26.34 22.67
CA ALA A 159 -7.57 26.33 23.86
C ALA A 159 -8.18 26.97 25.13
N PRO A 160 -9.01 28.04 25.07
CA PRO A 160 -9.67 28.59 26.26
C PRO A 160 -10.83 27.74 26.81
N ARG A 161 -11.23 26.65 26.16
CA ARG A 161 -12.35 25.80 26.56
C ARG A 161 -11.85 24.53 27.25
N GLN A 162 -12.56 24.11 28.29
CA GLN A 162 -12.35 22.80 28.92
C GLN A 162 -13.63 21.94 28.77
N PRO A 163 -13.54 20.68 28.30
CA PRO A 163 -12.34 20.06 27.72
C PRO A 163 -11.90 20.73 26.41
N GLY A 164 -10.59 20.72 26.13
CA GLY A 164 -10.02 21.25 24.89
C GLY A 164 -10.35 20.34 23.71
N ILE A 165 -10.70 20.94 22.57
CA ILE A 165 -11.03 20.22 21.33
C ILE A 165 -9.87 20.39 20.35
N SER A 166 -9.20 19.29 20.01
CA SER A 166 -8.14 19.23 18.99
C SER A 166 -8.52 18.25 17.88
N ILE A 167 -7.92 18.41 16.70
CA ILE A 167 -8.12 17.51 15.56
C ILE A 167 -7.06 16.40 15.62
N PRO A 168 -7.44 15.10 15.65
CA PRO A 168 -6.47 14.01 15.63
C PRO A 168 -5.74 13.95 14.28
N GLY A 169 -4.42 13.70 14.30
CA GLY A 169 -3.61 13.59 13.08
C GLY A 169 -4.08 12.50 12.12
N SER A 170 -4.70 11.42 12.64
CA SER A 170 -5.31 10.36 11.82
C SER A 170 -6.49 10.84 10.97
N VAL A 171 -7.27 11.82 11.45
CA VAL A 171 -8.36 12.43 10.66
C VAL A 171 -7.78 13.26 9.52
N VAL A 172 -6.67 13.98 9.75
CA VAL A 172 -5.95 14.72 8.71
C VAL A 172 -5.33 13.77 7.68
N GLN A 173 -4.73 12.66 8.11
CA GLN A 173 -4.20 11.63 7.23
C GLN A 173 -5.28 11.03 6.31
N LEU A 174 -6.49 10.78 6.83
CA LEU A 174 -7.62 10.31 6.03
C LEU A 174 -8.13 11.35 5.03
N LEU A 175 -8.12 12.64 5.39
CA LEU A 175 -8.56 13.74 4.50
C LEU A 175 -7.49 14.14 3.47
N LEU A 176 -6.21 13.89 3.73
CA LEU A 176 -5.12 14.09 2.76
C LEU A 176 -5.28 13.20 1.51
N VAL A 177 -5.82 11.99 1.61
CA VAL A 177 -6.03 11.08 0.46
C VAL A 177 -6.96 11.69 -0.61
N PRO A 178 -8.21 12.07 -0.32
CA PRO A 178 -9.10 12.68 -1.32
C PRO A 178 -8.64 14.07 -1.74
N MET A 179 -8.02 14.86 -0.86
CA MET A 179 -7.50 16.18 -1.24
C MET A 179 -6.30 16.10 -2.18
N GLY A 180 -5.35 15.19 -1.93
CA GLY A 180 -4.19 14.94 -2.79
C GLY A 180 -4.58 14.40 -4.15
N ARG A 181 -5.51 13.43 -4.21
CA ARG A 181 -6.10 12.93 -5.47
C ARG A 181 -6.91 14.01 -6.20
N GLY A 182 -7.65 14.85 -5.47
CA GLY A 182 -8.36 16.00 -6.04
C GLY A 182 -7.40 17.02 -6.67
N MET A 183 -6.29 17.34 -6.00
CA MET A 183 -5.25 18.22 -6.55
C MET A 183 -4.52 17.60 -7.73
N ALA A 184 -4.30 16.29 -7.76
CA ALA A 184 -3.72 15.57 -8.91
C ALA A 184 -4.61 15.60 -10.17
N TRP A 185 -5.92 15.78 -10.00
CA TRP A 185 -6.88 15.95 -11.10
C TRP A 185 -7.12 17.42 -11.49
N LEU A 186 -7.02 18.34 -10.51
CA LEU A 186 -7.28 19.78 -10.71
C LEU A 186 -6.05 20.57 -11.21
N LEU A 187 -4.83 20.13 -10.90
CA LEU A 187 -3.60 20.80 -11.34
C LEU A 187 -3.22 20.39 -12.76
N PRO A 188 -3.06 21.32 -13.71
CA PRO A 188 -2.49 21.00 -15.02
C PRO A 188 -0.99 20.68 -14.90
N ASP A 189 -0.48 19.92 -15.87
CA ASP A 189 0.90 19.43 -16.00
C ASP A 189 1.96 20.51 -16.33
N TRP A 190 1.75 21.73 -15.84
CA TRP A 190 2.67 22.84 -15.94
C TRP A 190 3.96 22.53 -15.19
N GLY A 191 5.07 22.54 -15.92
CA GLY A 191 6.39 22.32 -15.36
C GLY A 191 7.47 23.07 -16.12
N PHE A 192 8.42 23.65 -15.38
CA PHE A 192 9.58 24.34 -15.93
C PHE A 192 10.80 23.42 -15.91
N LYS A 193 11.63 23.51 -16.94
CA LYS A 193 12.93 22.83 -16.96
C LYS A 193 13.99 23.74 -16.36
N PHE A 194 14.67 23.28 -15.31
CA PHE A 194 15.76 24.03 -14.67
C PHE A 194 16.98 23.12 -14.52
N ARG A 195 18.13 23.58 -15.05
CA ARG A 195 19.43 22.87 -15.01
C ARG A 195 19.41 21.40 -15.51
N GLY A 196 18.42 21.04 -16.34
CA GLY A 196 18.24 19.70 -16.92
C GLY A 196 16.96 19.00 -16.44
N THR A 197 16.63 19.16 -15.16
CA THR A 197 15.46 18.53 -14.51
C THR A 197 14.14 19.22 -14.90
N ARG A 198 13.08 18.44 -15.17
CA ARG A 198 11.70 18.97 -15.30
C ARG A 198 11.05 19.03 -13.92
N TYR A 199 10.91 20.23 -13.36
CA TYR A 199 10.09 20.45 -12.18
C TYR A 199 8.64 20.67 -12.62
N THR A 200 7.76 19.70 -12.37
CA THR A 200 6.34 19.76 -12.71
C THR A 200 5.49 19.93 -11.47
N LEU A 201 4.44 20.75 -11.55
CA LEU A 201 3.48 20.97 -10.45
C LEU A 201 2.63 19.71 -10.19
N ASN A 202 2.48 18.87 -11.22
CA ASN A 202 1.82 17.59 -11.18
C ASN A 202 2.82 16.51 -11.68
N PRO A 203 3.40 15.67 -10.80
CA PRO A 203 4.36 14.63 -11.21
C PRO A 203 3.71 13.33 -11.70
N GLY A 204 2.43 13.09 -11.42
CA GLY A 204 1.72 11.86 -11.74
C GLY A 204 0.53 11.62 -10.80
N PRO A 205 0.07 10.37 -10.62
CA PRO A 205 -0.89 10.00 -9.57
C PRO A 205 -0.43 10.43 -8.17
N TRP A 206 -1.34 10.58 -7.22
CA TRP A 206 -1.00 10.91 -5.82
C TRP A 206 -0.45 9.68 -5.09
N THR A 207 0.76 9.80 -4.53
CA THR A 207 1.52 8.67 -3.97
C THR A 207 1.43 8.55 -2.44
N SER A 208 1.80 7.38 -1.91
CA SER A 208 1.94 7.17 -0.46
C SER A 208 3.09 8.00 0.13
N LYS A 209 4.19 8.17 -0.63
CA LYS A 209 5.34 9.01 -0.26
C LYS A 209 4.94 10.49 -0.14
N GLU A 210 4.20 11.03 -1.11
CA GLU A 210 3.66 12.40 -1.05
C GLU A 210 2.68 12.62 0.10
N GLN A 211 1.94 11.59 0.53
CA GLN A 211 1.02 11.69 1.66
C GLN A 211 1.77 11.72 3.01
N LEU A 212 2.92 11.06 3.11
CA LEU A 212 3.74 11.06 4.31
C LEU A 212 4.36 12.45 4.58
N TYR A 213 4.67 13.23 3.54
CA TYR A 213 5.33 14.53 3.68
C TYR A 213 4.50 15.58 4.46
N PRO A 214 3.22 15.86 4.14
CA PRO A 214 2.35 16.70 4.98
C PRO A 214 2.21 16.19 6.42
N ALA A 215 2.19 14.87 6.60
CA ALA A 215 1.99 14.24 7.91
C ALA A 215 3.24 14.34 8.82
N SER A 216 4.45 14.49 8.28
CA SER A 216 5.67 14.68 9.06
C SER A 216 5.92 16.15 9.47
N VAL A 217 5.40 17.11 8.70
CA VAL A 217 5.41 18.55 9.06
C VAL A 217 4.46 18.86 10.23
N TRP A 218 3.28 18.21 10.23
CA TRP A 218 2.20 18.39 11.20
C TRP A 218 2.58 18.39 12.70
N PRO A 219 3.26 17.37 13.27
CA PRO A 219 3.41 17.23 14.72
C PRO A 219 4.22 18.35 15.38
N VAL A 220 5.06 19.06 14.61
CA VAL A 220 5.86 20.19 15.10
C VAL A 220 4.96 21.33 15.61
N SER A 221 3.75 21.47 15.06
CA SER A 221 2.78 22.51 15.45
C SER A 221 1.96 22.21 16.72
N PHE A 222 2.16 21.05 17.34
CA PHE A 222 1.43 20.62 18.56
C PHE A 222 2.32 20.50 19.82
N ALA A 223 3.59 20.90 19.71
CA ALA A 223 4.58 20.82 20.80
C ALA A 223 4.83 22.17 21.51
N ALA A 224 3.89 23.13 21.41
CA ALA A 224 3.99 24.50 21.91
C ALA A 224 2.67 24.96 22.55
#